data_AF-A0A9N9SQX7-F1
#
_entry.id   AF-A0A9N9SQX7-F1
#
_cell.length_a   1.000
_cell.length_b   1.000
_cell.length_c   1.000
_cell.angle_alpha   90.00
_cell.angle_beta   90.00
_cell.angle_gamma   90.00
#
_symmetry.space_group_name_H-M   'P 1'
#
loop_
_entity.id
_entity.type
_entity.pdbx_description
1 polymer ?
#
loop_
_entity_poly.entity_id
_entity_poly.type
_entity_poly.pdbx_seq_one_letter_code
_entity_poly.pdbx_strand_id
1 'polypeptide(L)'
;MRVCKIALRWRIEKEVISGKGQFICGNKKCIEEADLRTWEVNFGYMEHGEKKNALVKIRLCVDCSKKLNYHSKKKEVKRLNRKKYLPKINKLQDASTSSGTVEIIEPIEGTDIETVVDSTAADESPWENHKPVEQKSREEEMEEYLQDLLL
;
A
#
# COMPACT_ATOMS: atom_id res chain seq x y z
N MET A 1 -12.12 8.07 -21.69
CA MET A 1 -11.18 7.00 -21.25
C MET A 1 -11.95 5.68 -21.22
N ARG A 2 -11.75 4.75 -22.16
CA ARG A 2 -12.47 3.45 -22.14
C ARG A 2 -11.88 2.57 -21.02
N VAL A 3 -12.67 2.35 -19.97
CA VAL A 3 -12.36 1.39 -18.90
C VAL A 3 -12.48 -0.02 -19.50
N CYS A 4 -11.49 -0.87 -19.27
CA CYS A 4 -11.65 -2.31 -19.54
C CYS A 4 -12.73 -2.83 -18.60
N LYS A 5 -13.93 -3.01 -19.14
CA LYS A 5 -15.05 -3.60 -18.42
C LYS A 5 -14.87 -5.11 -18.42
N ILE A 6 -14.23 -5.62 -17.38
CA ILE A 6 -14.19 -7.06 -17.10
C ILE A 6 -15.40 -7.35 -16.21
N ALA A 7 -16.13 -8.42 -16.51
CA ALA A 7 -17.27 -8.85 -15.73
C ALA A 7 -17.03 -10.28 -15.25
N LEU A 8 -17.40 -10.52 -13.99
CA LEU A 8 -17.36 -11.83 -13.36
C LEU A 8 -18.79 -12.32 -13.15
N ARG A 9 -18.98 -13.64 -13.11
CA ARG A 9 -20.26 -14.28 -12.84
C ARG A 9 -20.05 -15.56 -12.06
N TRP A 10 -21.09 -16.01 -11.36
CA TRP A 10 -21.13 -17.33 -10.77
C TRP A 10 -21.09 -18.42 -11.86
N ARG A 11 -20.39 -19.51 -11.57
CA ARG A 11 -20.34 -20.69 -12.44
C ARG A 11 -21.63 -21.49 -12.30
N ILE A 12 -22.04 -22.14 -13.38
CA ILE A 12 -23.16 -23.10 -13.36
C ILE A 12 -22.66 -24.51 -13.06
N GLU A 13 -23.55 -25.40 -12.64
CA GLU A 13 -23.23 -26.80 -12.32
C GLU A 13 -22.39 -27.49 -13.40
N LYS A 14 -22.81 -27.41 -14.67
CA LYS A 14 -22.08 -28.01 -15.81
C LYS A 14 -20.64 -27.51 -15.94
N GLU A 15 -20.40 -26.22 -15.67
CA GLU A 15 -19.05 -25.64 -15.72
C GLU A 15 -18.19 -26.13 -14.55
N VAL A 16 -18.80 -26.29 -13.37
CA VAL A 16 -18.09 -26.81 -12.19
C VAL A 16 -17.67 -28.26 -12.44
N ILE A 17 -18.59 -29.10 -12.94
CA ILE A 17 -18.30 -30.50 -13.28
C ILE A 17 -17.22 -30.59 -14.36
N SER A 18 -17.26 -29.70 -15.38
CA SER A 18 -16.24 -29.68 -16.43
C SER A 18 -14.88 -29.13 -15.97
N GLY A 19 -14.72 -28.67 -14.72
CA GLY A 19 -13.46 -28.12 -14.24
C GLY A 19 -13.13 -26.71 -14.74
N LYS A 20 -14.12 -25.94 -15.22
CA LYS A 20 -13.93 -24.54 -15.65
C LYS A 20 -13.39 -23.68 -14.52
N GLY A 21 -12.26 -23.03 -14.74
CA GLY A 21 -11.58 -22.18 -13.77
C GLY A 21 -10.62 -22.91 -12.84
N GLN A 22 -10.47 -24.24 -12.97
CA GLN A 22 -9.50 -25.04 -12.22
C GLN A 22 -8.53 -25.76 -13.17
N PHE A 23 -9.07 -26.56 -14.09
CA PHE A 23 -8.33 -27.29 -15.13
C PHE A 23 -8.49 -26.65 -16.51
N ILE A 24 -9.59 -25.93 -16.74
CA ILE A 24 -9.85 -25.19 -17.98
C ILE A 24 -9.83 -23.69 -17.68
N CYS A 25 -9.41 -22.87 -18.64
CA CYS A 25 -9.40 -21.41 -18.53
C CYS A 25 -10.78 -20.85 -18.10
N GLY A 26 -10.78 -19.98 -17.09
CA GLY A 26 -11.99 -19.39 -16.52
C GLY A 26 -12.77 -18.43 -17.43
N ASN A 27 -12.22 -18.04 -18.59
CA ASN A 27 -12.95 -17.21 -19.53
C ASN A 27 -14.06 -18.02 -20.23
N LYS A 28 -15.32 -17.54 -20.20
CA LYS A 28 -16.50 -18.23 -20.76
C LYS A 28 -16.30 -18.75 -22.19
N LYS A 29 -15.61 -18.00 -23.06
CA LYS A 29 -15.41 -18.34 -24.48
C LYS A 29 -14.11 -19.09 -24.79
N CYS A 30 -13.31 -19.45 -23.80
CA CYS A 30 -12.00 -20.07 -23.97
C CYS A 30 -12.04 -21.53 -23.49
N ILE A 31 -11.36 -22.44 -24.16
CA ILE A 31 -11.35 -23.88 -23.79
C ILE A 31 -9.90 -24.35 -23.53
N GLU A 32 -8.96 -23.41 -23.42
CA GLU A 32 -7.56 -23.73 -23.16
C GLU A 32 -7.37 -24.34 -21.76
N GLU A 33 -6.60 -25.43 -21.71
CA GLU A 33 -6.27 -26.16 -20.48
C GLU A 33 -4.79 -25.97 -20.10
N ALA A 34 -3.95 -25.59 -21.07
CA ALA A 34 -2.53 -25.39 -20.88
C ALA A 34 -2.19 -24.05 -20.18
N ASP A 35 -1.10 -24.07 -19.41
CA ASP A 35 -0.44 -22.89 -18.82
C ASP A 35 -1.38 -21.89 -18.11
N LEU A 36 -2.26 -22.43 -17.27
CA LEU A 36 -3.20 -21.63 -16.49
C LEU A 36 -2.51 -20.90 -15.34
N ARG A 37 -2.58 -19.57 -15.33
CA ARG A 37 -2.09 -18.71 -14.25
C ARG A 37 -3.22 -18.29 -13.34
N THR A 38 -2.96 -18.27 -12.04
CA THR A 38 -3.89 -17.78 -11.02
C THR A 38 -3.70 -16.27 -10.84
N TRP A 39 -4.81 -15.54 -10.77
CA TRP A 39 -4.86 -14.11 -10.54
C TRP A 39 -5.80 -13.83 -9.38
N GLU A 40 -5.45 -12.85 -8.56
CA GLU A 40 -6.33 -12.29 -7.54
C GLU A 40 -6.90 -10.99 -8.06
N VAL A 41 -8.23 -10.89 -8.06
CA VAL A 41 -8.94 -9.73 -8.59
C VAL A 41 -9.93 -9.24 -7.53
N ASN A 42 -9.96 -7.93 -7.30
CA ASN A 42 -10.96 -7.33 -6.45
C ASN A 42 -12.31 -7.31 -7.18
N PHE A 43 -13.31 -8.01 -6.64
CA PHE A 43 -14.65 -8.12 -7.17
C PHE A 43 -15.63 -7.36 -6.29
N GLY A 44 -16.13 -6.23 -6.80
CA GLY A 44 -17.22 -5.49 -6.18
C GLY A 44 -18.57 -6.05 -6.57
N TYR A 45 -19.45 -6.28 -5.59
CA TYR A 45 -20.83 -6.72 -5.76
C TYR A 45 -21.76 -5.93 -4.85
N MET A 46 -23.08 -6.03 -5.09
CA MET A 46 -24.09 -5.42 -4.23
C MET A 46 -24.84 -6.51 -3.48
N GLU A 47 -24.97 -6.34 -2.17
CA GLU A 47 -25.72 -7.23 -1.29
C GLU A 47 -26.60 -6.38 -0.39
N HIS A 48 -27.92 -6.63 -0.40
CA HIS A 48 -28.91 -5.84 0.36
C HIS A 48 -28.82 -4.30 0.15
N GLY A 49 -28.41 -3.85 -1.03
CA GLY A 49 -28.25 -2.42 -1.35
C GLY A 49 -26.90 -1.81 -0.94
N GLU A 50 -26.05 -2.59 -0.27
CA GLU A 50 -24.70 -2.18 0.11
C GLU A 50 -23.66 -2.68 -0.89
N LYS A 51 -22.66 -1.85 -1.21
CA LYS A 51 -21.54 -2.24 -2.06
C LYS A 51 -20.49 -2.96 -1.21
N LYS A 52 -20.27 -4.23 -1.52
CA LYS A 52 -19.25 -5.07 -0.90
C LYS A 52 -18.16 -5.40 -1.92
N ASN A 53 -16.97 -5.69 -1.43
CA ASN A 53 -15.82 -6.10 -2.23
C ASN A 53 -15.28 -7.41 -1.70
N ALA A 54 -14.89 -8.32 -2.60
CA ALA A 54 -14.24 -9.57 -2.25
C ALA A 54 -13.04 -9.79 -3.16
N LEU A 55 -11.92 -10.23 -2.59
CA LEU A 55 -10.76 -10.65 -3.38
C LEU A 55 -10.99 -12.08 -3.87
N VAL A 56 -11.15 -12.26 -5.18
CA VAL A 56 -11.43 -13.56 -5.81
C VAL A 56 -10.24 -14.09 -6.59
N LYS A 57 -10.02 -15.40 -6.51
CA LYS A 57 -8.99 -16.11 -7.28
C LYS A 57 -9.58 -16.62 -8.60
N ILE A 58 -8.92 -16.34 -9.72
CA ILE A 58 -9.31 -16.84 -11.05
C ILE A 58 -8.12 -17.50 -11.74
N ARG A 59 -8.33 -18.60 -12.47
CA ARG A 59 -7.32 -19.20 -13.34
C ARG A 59 -7.59 -18.90 -14.81
N LEU A 60 -6.60 -18.37 -15.52
CA LEU A 60 -6.69 -17.98 -16.93
C LEU A 60 -5.45 -18.45 -17.70
N CYS A 61 -5.64 -18.85 -18.97
CA CYS A 61 -4.51 -19.08 -19.88
C CYS A 61 -3.74 -17.78 -20.16
N VAL A 62 -2.56 -17.92 -20.76
CA VAL A 62 -1.64 -16.80 -21.05
C VAL A 62 -2.32 -15.67 -21.84
N ASP A 63 -3.14 -15.99 -22.85
CA ASP A 63 -3.80 -14.98 -23.66
C ASP A 63 -4.96 -14.29 -22.96
N CYS A 64 -5.75 -15.02 -22.18
CA CYS A 64 -6.81 -14.42 -21.37
C CYS A 64 -6.24 -13.57 -20.23
N SER A 65 -5.09 -13.96 -19.67
CA SER A 65 -4.34 -13.17 -18.70
C SER A 65 -3.86 -11.83 -19.29
N LYS A 66 -3.37 -11.81 -20.54
CA LYS A 66 -3.02 -10.55 -21.24
C LYS A 66 -4.24 -9.63 -21.39
N LYS A 67 -5.42 -10.20 -21.67
CA LYS A 67 -6.69 -9.44 -21.81
C LYS A 67 -7.12 -8.81 -20.49
N LEU A 68 -6.90 -9.49 -19.36
CA LEU A 68 -7.20 -8.97 -18.02
C LEU A 68 -6.51 -7.62 -17.75
N ASN A 69 -5.25 -7.46 -18.19
CA ASN A 69 -4.42 -6.28 -17.91
C ASN A 69 -4.14 -5.39 -19.14
N TYR A 70 -4.90 -5.57 -20.22
CA TYR A 70 -4.57 -5.04 -21.55
C TYR A 70 -4.35 -3.51 -21.58
N HIS A 71 -5.14 -2.74 -20.83
CA HIS A 71 -5.02 -1.27 -20.83
C HIS A 71 -4.03 -0.70 -19.81
N SER A 72 -3.80 -1.37 -18.67
CA SER A 72 -2.83 -0.89 -17.66
C SER A 72 -1.43 -0.88 -18.25
N LYS A 73 -1.03 -1.97 -18.92
CA LYS A 73 0.25 -2.05 -19.64
C LYS A 73 0.35 -1.04 -20.80
N LYS A 74 -0.73 -0.86 -21.58
CA LYS A 74 -0.75 0.12 -22.69
C LYS A 74 -0.65 1.58 -22.21
N LYS A 75 -1.27 1.91 -21.08
CA LYS A 75 -1.15 3.24 -20.45
C LYS A 75 0.25 3.46 -19.90
N GLU A 76 0.84 2.44 -19.27
CA GLU A 76 2.20 2.52 -18.73
C GLU A 76 3.25 2.71 -19.82
N VAL A 77 3.21 1.92 -20.90
CA VAL A 77 4.10 2.09 -22.06
C VAL A 77 3.98 3.49 -22.67
N LYS A 78 2.76 4.01 -22.83
CA LYS A 78 2.55 5.39 -23.32
C LYS A 78 3.10 6.45 -22.35
N ARG A 79 3.02 6.22 -21.04
CA ARG A 79 3.58 7.13 -20.02
C ARG A 79 5.11 7.10 -20.05
N LEU A 80 5.72 5.92 -20.15
CA LEU A 80 7.17 5.75 -20.25
C LEU A 80 7.71 6.38 -21.53
N ASN A 81 7.05 6.16 -22.67
CA ASN A 81 7.45 6.82 -23.92
C ASN A 81 7.35 8.34 -23.81
N ARG A 82 6.29 8.91 -23.23
CA ARG A 82 6.21 10.36 -23.01
C ARG A 82 7.34 10.90 -22.13
N LYS A 83 7.76 10.18 -21.07
CA LYS A 83 8.88 10.57 -20.21
C LYS A 83 10.24 10.55 -20.93
N LYS A 84 10.42 9.70 -21.94
CA LYS A 84 11.65 9.68 -22.76
C LYS A 84 11.79 10.90 -23.69
N TYR A 85 10.67 11.53 -24.07
CA TYR A 85 10.65 12.69 -24.96
C TYR A 85 10.42 14.05 -24.25
N LEU A 86 10.32 14.06 -22.91
CA LEU A 86 10.29 15.30 -22.14
C LEU A 86 11.73 15.83 -22.01
N PRO A 87 12.06 17.03 -22.51
CA PRO A 87 13.40 17.58 -22.40
C PRO A 87 13.74 17.81 -20.92
N LYS A 88 14.93 17.36 -20.50
CA LYS A 88 15.51 17.71 -19.19
C LYS A 88 15.73 19.22 -19.18
N ILE A 89 14.82 19.97 -18.57
CA ILE A 89 15.09 21.36 -18.20
C ILE A 89 16.12 21.29 -17.08
N ASN A 90 17.37 21.62 -17.39
CA ASN A 90 18.44 21.77 -16.43
C ASN A 90 18.05 22.87 -15.44
N LYS A 91 17.90 22.50 -14.17
CA LYS A 91 17.66 23.45 -13.08
C LYS A 91 19.02 24.06 -12.72
N LEU A 92 19.38 25.14 -13.41
CA LEU A 92 20.41 26.09 -12.97
C LEU A 92 19.66 27.31 -12.44
N GLN A 93 19.88 27.61 -11.16
CA GLN A 93 19.74 28.92 -10.50
C GLN A 93 20.12 28.67 -9.04
N ASP A 94 21.39 28.83 -8.69
CA ASP A 94 22.09 30.09 -8.39
C ASP A 94 22.00 30.38 -6.89
N ALA A 95 23.12 30.05 -6.23
CA ALA A 95 23.45 30.54 -4.92
C ALA A 95 23.72 32.04 -5.02
N SER A 96 22.91 32.86 -4.35
CA SER A 96 23.24 34.25 -4.06
C SER A 96 22.66 34.60 -2.70
N THR A 97 23.58 34.56 -1.74
CA THR A 97 23.53 35.19 -0.42
C THR A 97 23.07 36.64 -0.51
N SER A 98 22.06 37.01 0.27
CA SER A 98 21.97 38.36 0.86
C SER A 98 21.02 38.34 2.07
N SER A 99 21.61 38.54 3.24
CA SER A 99 20.97 38.87 4.51
C SER A 99 20.02 40.06 4.39
N GLY A 100 18.94 40.05 5.19
CA GLY A 100 18.08 41.21 5.39
C GLY A 100 17.03 40.94 6.47
N THR A 101 17.39 41.25 7.71
CA THR A 101 16.49 41.44 8.87
C THR A 101 15.38 42.45 8.57
N VAL A 102 14.19 42.31 9.19
CA VAL A 102 13.52 43.34 10.02
C VAL A 102 12.21 42.75 10.59
N GLU A 103 11.98 43.09 11.85
CA GLU A 103 10.91 42.74 12.78
C GLU A 103 9.55 43.42 12.48
N ILE A 104 8.54 43.11 13.33
CA ILE A 104 7.58 44.04 13.98
C ILE A 104 6.05 43.71 13.79
N ILE A 105 5.51 43.10 14.86
CA ILE A 105 4.27 43.39 15.65
C ILE A 105 2.88 42.80 15.25
N GLU A 106 2.31 42.09 16.24
CA GLU A 106 0.93 41.59 16.45
C GLU A 106 -0.10 42.72 16.70
N PRO A 107 -1.42 42.47 16.91
CA PRO A 107 -1.87 42.26 18.30
C PRO A 107 -3.12 41.36 18.58
N ILE A 108 -3.00 40.60 19.68
CA ILE A 108 -3.88 40.56 20.89
C ILE A 108 -5.26 39.86 20.85
N GLU A 109 -5.44 38.95 21.83
CA GLU A 109 -6.48 38.87 22.90
C GLU A 109 -6.35 37.47 23.56
N GLY A 110 -6.10 37.22 24.84
CA GLY A 110 -6.12 37.99 26.09
C GLY A 110 -6.81 37.11 27.15
N THR A 111 -6.11 36.65 28.21
CA THR A 111 -6.59 36.47 29.61
C THR A 111 -5.59 35.71 30.50
N ASP A 112 -4.82 36.48 31.26
CA ASP A 112 -4.47 36.44 32.70
C ASP A 112 -4.67 35.15 33.54
N ILE A 113 -3.64 34.74 34.30
CA ILE A 113 -3.47 35.01 35.75
C ILE A 113 -2.28 34.20 36.31
N GLU A 114 -1.35 34.91 36.93
CA GLU A 114 -0.16 34.42 37.64
C GLU A 114 -0.48 33.80 39.01
N THR A 115 0.41 32.93 39.53
CA THR A 115 0.94 33.07 40.91
C THR A 115 2.15 32.14 41.16
N VAL A 116 3.33 32.77 41.33
CA VAL A 116 4.39 32.58 42.35
C VAL A 116 4.06 31.60 43.51
N VAL A 117 4.94 30.83 44.16
CA VAL A 117 6.35 31.00 44.55
C VAL A 117 6.95 29.65 45.04
N ASP A 118 8.28 29.65 45.07
CA ASP A 118 9.31 28.72 45.56
C ASP A 118 9.20 28.16 47.01
N SER A 119 9.70 26.93 47.23
CA SER A 119 10.62 26.51 48.33
C SER A 119 10.41 25.08 48.89
N THR A 120 11.46 24.24 48.71
CA THR A 120 12.08 23.29 49.65
C THR A 120 11.40 22.00 50.17
N ALA A 121 12.25 20.95 50.16
CA ALA A 121 12.44 19.85 51.13
C ALA A 121 11.80 18.48 50.86
N ALA A 122 12.71 17.53 50.58
CA ALA A 122 12.72 16.12 50.97
C ALA A 122 11.45 15.28 50.77
N ASP A 123 11.47 14.44 49.73
CA ASP A 123 10.96 13.07 49.85
C ASP A 123 11.74 12.15 48.92
N GLU A 124 12.45 11.18 49.49
CA GLU A 124 13.14 10.09 48.78
C GLU A 124 12.07 9.22 48.14
N SER A 125 11.96 9.23 46.81
CA SER A 125 10.91 8.52 46.08
C SER A 125 11.16 7.00 46.08
N PRO A 126 10.28 6.15 46.64
CA PRO A 126 10.44 4.69 46.67
C PRO A 126 10.37 3.96 45.31
N TRP A 127 10.42 4.69 44.20
CA TRP A 127 10.24 4.21 42.83
C TRP A 127 11.55 3.82 42.13
N GLU A 128 12.67 3.88 42.83
CA GLU A 128 14.00 3.64 42.26
C GLU A 128 14.39 2.15 42.15
N ASN A 129 13.42 1.22 42.23
CA ASN A 129 13.66 -0.22 42.22
C ASN A 129 12.86 -1.00 41.16
N HIS A 130 12.75 -0.46 39.95
CA HIS A 130 12.41 -1.28 38.78
C HIS A 130 13.38 -0.96 37.63
N LYS A 131 14.54 -1.62 37.62
CA LYS A 131 15.30 -1.76 36.37
C LYS A 131 14.45 -2.64 35.43
N PRO A 132 14.01 -2.14 34.27
CA PRO A 132 13.41 -3.03 33.28
C PRO A 132 14.49 -4.01 32.85
N VAL A 133 14.24 -5.30 33.06
CA VAL A 133 15.02 -6.35 32.41
C VAL A 133 14.81 -6.13 30.92
N GLU A 134 15.89 -5.79 30.21
CA GLU A 134 15.91 -5.67 28.75
C GLU A 134 15.40 -6.99 28.17
N GLN A 135 14.14 -6.98 27.74
CA GLN A 135 13.60 -8.09 26.99
C GLN A 135 14.25 -8.05 25.63
N LYS A 136 14.93 -9.15 25.27
CA LYS A 136 15.58 -9.35 23.98
C LYS A 136 14.62 -8.88 22.90
N SER A 137 15.09 -7.98 22.05
CA SER A 137 14.22 -7.41 21.03
C SER A 137 13.76 -8.52 20.09
N ARG A 138 12.53 -8.44 19.59
CA ARG A 138 11.99 -9.42 18.63
C ARG A 138 12.93 -9.65 17.42
N GLU A 139 13.71 -8.64 17.06
CA GLU A 139 14.68 -8.70 15.97
C GLU A 139 15.87 -9.61 16.31
N GLU A 140 16.36 -9.58 17.55
CA GLU A 140 17.44 -10.46 18.02
C GLU A 140 17.00 -11.93 18.14
N GLU A 141 15.75 -12.20 18.52
CA GLU A 141 15.20 -13.57 18.48
C GLU A 141 15.15 -14.10 17.04
N MET A 142 14.81 -13.22 16.08
CA MET A 142 14.75 -13.58 14.67
C MET A 142 16.15 -13.83 14.09
N GLU A 143 17.14 -13.04 14.49
CA GLU A 143 18.54 -13.18 14.08
C GLU A 143 19.16 -14.48 14.63
N GLU A 144 18.86 -14.84 15.88
CA GLU A 144 19.34 -16.07 16.52
C GLU A 144 18.75 -17.32 15.85
N TYR A 145 17.45 -17.30 15.52
CA TYR A 145 16.81 -18.39 14.75
C TYR A 145 17.40 -18.54 13.35
N LEU A 146 17.71 -17.42 12.68
CA LEU A 146 18.37 -17.46 11.37
C LEU A 146 19.78 -18.02 11.46
N GLN A 147 20.52 -17.69 12.52
CA GLN A 147 21.88 -18.21 12.75
C GLN A 147 21.88 -19.71 13.03
N ASP A 148 20.91 -20.22 13.80
CA ASP A 148 20.78 -21.66 14.10
C ASP A 148 20.37 -22.50 12.87
N LEU A 149 19.68 -21.90 11.89
CA LEU A 149 19.28 -22.57 10.65
C LEU A 149 20.38 -22.59 9.56
N LEU A 150 21.40 -21.74 9.70
CA LEU A 150 22.50 -21.58 8.73
C LEU A 150 23.78 -22.33 9.13
N LEU A 151 23.77 -23.03 10.27
CA LEU A 151 24.80 -23.99 10.68
C LEU A 151 24.47 -25.40 10.19
#